data_AF-A0A091C7J6-F1
#
_entry.id   AF-A0A091C7J6-F1
#
_cell.length_a   1.000
_cell.length_b   1.000
_cell.length_c   1.000
_cell.angle_alpha   90.00
_cell.angle_beta   90.00
_cell.angle_gamma   90.00
#
_symmetry.space_group_name_H-M   'P 1'
#
loop_
_entity.id
_entity.type
_entity.pdbx_description
1 polymer ?
#
loop_
_entity_poly.entity_id
_entity_poly.type
_entity_poly.pdbx_seq_one_letter_code
_entity_poly.pdbx_strand_id
1 'polypeptide(L)'
;MNFNGTMMQYFEWDLPNDGKQWQRLRDDAKHLSEKGITAVWIPPCFKATGQADVGYGVYDLYDLGEFDQKGTLRTKYGTKEELHEAIAALHENGIQVYADVVFKS
;
A
#
# COMPACT_ATOMS: atom_id res chain seq x y z
N MET A 1 -25.59 -17.03 3.46
CA MET A 1 -24.26 -17.68 3.44
C MET A 1 -23.35 -16.85 4.34
N ASN A 2 -22.71 -17.46 5.34
CA ASN A 2 -21.66 -16.78 6.10
C ASN A 2 -20.35 -16.93 5.32
N PHE A 3 -19.72 -15.80 5.00
CA PHE A 3 -18.40 -15.77 4.38
C PHE A 3 -17.38 -15.53 5.49
N ASN A 4 -16.33 -16.35 5.57
CA ASN A 4 -15.25 -16.13 6.54
C ASN A 4 -14.36 -14.98 6.05
N GLY A 5 -14.05 -14.04 6.93
CA GLY A 5 -13.10 -12.98 6.63
C GLY A 5 -11.67 -13.52 6.62
N THR A 6 -10.92 -13.26 5.55
CA THR A 6 -9.50 -13.61 5.42
C THR A 6 -8.70 -12.36 5.08
N MET A 7 -7.73 -12.02 5.92
CA MET A 7 -6.83 -10.89 5.71
C MET A 7 -5.51 -11.34 5.12
N MET A 8 -4.91 -10.52 4.25
CA MET A 8 -3.56 -10.71 3.74
C MET A 8 -2.68 -9.47 4.00
N GLN A 9 -1.50 -9.66 4.58
CA GLN A 9 -0.44 -8.65 4.54
C GLN A 9 0.15 -8.61 3.13
N TYR A 10 0.04 -7.48 2.44
CA TYR A 10 0.41 -7.36 1.03
C TYR A 10 1.78 -6.70 0.80
N PHE A 11 2.74 -7.05 1.63
CA PHE A 11 4.13 -6.60 1.51
C PHE A 11 5.07 -7.51 2.29
N GLU A 12 6.33 -7.47 1.91
CA GLU A 12 7.45 -8.03 2.65
C GLU A 12 8.62 -7.02 2.66
N TRP A 13 9.65 -7.28 3.45
CA TRP A 13 10.70 -6.30 3.78
C TRP A 13 11.62 -5.97 2.58
N ASP A 14 12.02 -7.01 1.85
CA ASP A 14 13.03 -7.00 0.81
C ASP A 14 12.47 -6.64 -0.59
N LEU A 15 11.23 -6.15 -0.64
CA LEU A 15 10.62 -5.64 -1.88
C LEU A 15 11.56 -4.64 -2.55
N PRO A 16 11.75 -4.72 -3.88
CA PRO A 16 12.60 -3.78 -4.60
C PRO A 16 12.06 -2.35 -4.47
N ASN A 17 12.95 -1.36 -4.36
CA ASN A 17 12.58 0.05 -4.40
C ASN A 17 12.32 0.51 -5.85
N ASP A 18 11.37 -0.12 -6.52
CA ASP A 18 11.02 0.18 -7.92
C ASP A 18 9.75 1.02 -8.07
N GLY A 19 9.02 1.29 -6.98
CA GLY A 19 7.81 2.10 -7.00
C GLY A 19 6.60 1.42 -7.65
N LYS A 20 6.64 0.09 -7.86
CA LYS A 20 5.58 -0.62 -8.59
C LYS A 20 4.60 -1.39 -7.70
N GLN A 21 4.70 -1.25 -6.38
CA GLN A 21 3.91 -2.07 -5.46
C GLN A 21 2.40 -1.78 -5.59
N TRP A 22 2.01 -0.51 -5.76
CA TRP A 22 0.60 -0.17 -5.95
C TRP A 22 0.03 -0.70 -7.26
N GLN A 23 0.81 -0.66 -8.34
CA GLN A 23 0.43 -1.27 -9.63
C GLN A 23 0.26 -2.80 -9.49
N ARG A 24 1.19 -3.49 -8.81
CA ARG A 24 1.07 -4.92 -8.52
C ARG A 24 -0.20 -5.25 -7.74
N LEU A 25 -0.48 -4.49 -6.69
CA LEU A 25 -1.68 -4.68 -5.85
C LEU A 25 -2.97 -4.44 -6.65
N ARG A 26 -3.01 -3.40 -7.48
CA ARG A 26 -4.13 -3.12 -8.39
C ARG A 26 -4.39 -4.30 -9.33
N ASP A 27 -3.35 -4.80 -9.98
CA ASP A 27 -3.44 -5.85 -10.99
C ASP A 27 -3.80 -7.22 -10.37
N ASP A 28 -3.50 -7.43 -9.08
CA ASP A 28 -3.77 -8.68 -8.34
C ASP A 28 -5.14 -8.69 -7.63
N ALA A 29 -5.86 -7.56 -7.57
CA ALA A 29 -7.11 -7.42 -6.80
C ALA A 29 -8.16 -8.50 -7.13
N LYS A 30 -8.35 -8.80 -8.41
CA LYS A 30 -9.28 -9.86 -8.84
C LYS A 30 -8.81 -11.24 -8.40
N HIS A 31 -7.52 -11.52 -8.54
CA HIS A 31 -6.94 -12.80 -8.12
C HIS A 31 -7.12 -13.04 -6.62
N LEU A 32 -6.88 -12.02 -5.80
CA LEU A 32 -7.08 -12.08 -4.35
C LEU A 32 -8.54 -12.41 -3.98
N SER A 33 -9.50 -11.76 -4.64
CA SER A 33 -10.92 -12.00 -4.42
C SER A 33 -11.33 -13.43 -4.79
N GLU A 34 -10.83 -13.95 -5.92
CA GLU A 34 -11.02 -15.35 -6.34
C GLU A 34 -10.42 -16.37 -5.36
N LYS A 35 -9.40 -15.97 -4.59
CA LYS A 35 -8.82 -16.78 -3.51
C LYS A 35 -9.53 -16.64 -2.16
N GLY A 36 -10.56 -15.80 -2.07
CA GLY A 36 -11.33 -15.59 -0.85
C GLY A 36 -10.68 -14.61 0.14
N ILE A 37 -9.72 -13.80 -0.30
CA ILE A 37 -9.21 -12.68 0.49
C ILE A 37 -10.31 -11.61 0.55
N THR A 38 -10.60 -11.13 1.76
CA THR A 38 -11.64 -10.12 2.02
C THR A 38 -11.07 -8.80 2.51
N ALA A 39 -9.82 -8.79 2.94
CA ALA A 39 -9.12 -7.58 3.37
C ALA A 39 -7.62 -7.67 3.08
N VAL A 40 -7.00 -6.54 2.76
CA VAL A 40 -5.54 -6.41 2.65
C VAL A 40 -5.03 -5.37 3.64
N TRP A 41 -3.91 -5.69 4.28
CA TRP A 41 -3.09 -4.73 5.02
C TRP A 41 -1.94 -4.27 4.12
N ILE A 42 -1.93 -2.97 3.81
CA ILE A 42 -0.91 -2.33 2.97
C ILE A 42 0.20 -1.73 3.85
N PRO A 43 1.45 -1.64 3.35
CA PRO A 43 2.55 -1.04 4.11
C PRO A 43 2.30 0.48 4.32
N PRO A 44 3.08 1.13 5.20
CA PRO A 44 2.97 2.58 5.40
C PRO A 44 3.10 3.33 4.06
N CYS A 45 2.08 4.12 3.73
CA CYS A 45 1.94 4.74 2.41
C CYS A 45 2.38 6.21 2.35
N PHE A 46 2.94 6.73 3.45
CA PHE A 46 3.38 8.12 3.59
C PHE A 46 4.90 8.26 3.48
N LYS A 47 5.38 9.49 3.28
CA LYS A 47 6.80 9.81 3.10
C LYS A 47 7.59 9.50 4.37
N ALA A 48 8.70 8.81 4.18
CA ALA A 48 9.60 8.36 5.23
C ALA A 48 10.97 9.02 5.13
N THR A 49 11.98 8.55 5.86
CA THR A 49 13.31 9.19 5.94
C THR A 49 14.06 9.25 4.61
N GLY A 50 13.73 8.36 3.67
CA GLY A 50 14.23 8.35 2.30
C GLY A 50 13.39 7.44 1.40
N GLN A 51 13.66 7.45 0.09
CA GLN A 51 12.86 6.71 -0.89
C GLN A 51 12.84 5.19 -0.66
N ALA A 52 13.96 4.61 -0.20
CA ALA A 52 14.11 3.17 0.00
C ALA A 52 13.60 2.67 1.36
N ASP A 53 13.13 3.57 2.22
CA ASP A 53 12.59 3.24 3.53
C ASP A 53 11.33 2.36 3.38
N VAL A 54 11.18 1.38 4.28
CA VAL A 54 10.03 0.46 4.32
C VAL A 54 8.79 1.17 4.90
N GLY A 55 8.94 2.39 5.42
CA GLY A 55 7.84 3.27 5.81
C GLY A 55 7.71 3.50 7.31
N TYR A 56 8.46 2.75 8.13
CA TYR A 56 8.44 2.88 9.59
C TYR A 56 9.28 4.07 10.09
N GLY A 57 10.19 4.61 9.27
CA GLY A 57 10.88 5.88 9.53
C GLY A 57 10.05 7.08 9.11
N VAL A 58 8.90 7.31 9.76
CA VAL A 58 7.93 8.35 9.36
C VAL A 58 8.56 9.74 9.27
N TYR A 59 8.30 10.45 8.17
CA TYR A 59 8.68 11.86 8.01
C TYR A 59 7.47 12.79 7.92
N ASP A 60 6.55 12.53 6.98
CA ASP A 60 5.36 13.37 6.74
C ASP A 60 4.14 12.48 6.47
N LEU A 61 3.22 12.41 7.43
CA LEU A 61 1.99 11.60 7.35
C LEU A 61 1.00 12.09 6.28
N TYR A 62 1.14 13.33 5.79
CA TYR A 62 0.27 13.89 4.77
C TYR A 62 0.80 13.68 3.35
N ASP A 63 2.09 13.38 3.20
CA ASP A 63 2.71 13.13 1.91
C ASP A 63 2.59 11.65 1.54
N LEU A 64 1.54 11.29 0.79
CA LEU A 64 1.32 9.92 0.29
C LEU A 64 2.15 9.57 -0.96
N GLY A 65 3.27 10.25 -1.16
CA GLY A 65 4.03 10.21 -2.42
C GLY A 65 3.49 11.22 -3.44
N GLU A 66 3.11 12.41 -2.96
CA GLU A 66 2.50 13.51 -3.72
C GLU A 66 3.46 14.70 -3.85
N PHE A 67 4.32 14.92 -2.85
CA PHE A 67 5.22 16.07 -2.80
C PHE A 67 6.68 15.66 -3.04
N ASP A 68 7.45 16.54 -3.69
CA ASP A 68 8.90 16.36 -3.79
C ASP A 68 9.57 16.68 -2.44
N GLN A 69 9.76 15.63 -1.65
CA GLN A 69 10.36 15.67 -0.31
C GLN A 69 11.35 14.51 -0.18
N LYS A 70 12.45 14.71 0.55
CA LYS A 70 13.51 13.70 0.73
C LYS A 70 14.12 13.20 -0.59
N GLY A 71 14.17 14.08 -1.59
CA GLY A 71 14.76 13.80 -2.91
C GLY A 71 13.91 12.88 -3.79
N THR A 72 12.61 12.76 -3.49
CA THR A 72 11.70 11.96 -4.30
C THR A 72 10.25 12.43 -4.18
N LEU A 73 9.49 12.29 -5.27
CA LEU A 73 8.04 12.41 -5.27
C LEU A 73 7.39 11.14 -4.65
N ARG A 74 7.65 9.96 -5.23
CA ARG A 74 7.05 8.69 -4.80
C ARG A 74 7.59 8.16 -3.47
N THR A 75 6.81 7.31 -2.81
CA THR A 75 7.32 6.42 -1.74
C THR A 75 8.09 5.24 -2.33
N LYS A 76 8.57 4.30 -1.50
CA LYS A 76 9.10 3.00 -1.95
C LYS A 76 8.09 2.27 -2.85
N TYR A 77 6.80 2.47 -2.61
CA TYR A 77 5.69 1.67 -3.12
C TYR A 77 4.99 2.26 -4.35
N GLY A 78 5.07 3.58 -4.55
CA GLY A 78 4.47 4.29 -5.69
C GLY A 78 4.02 5.72 -5.33
N THR A 79 3.21 6.33 -6.20
CA THR A 79 2.60 7.66 -5.98
C THR A 79 1.22 7.57 -5.32
N LYS A 80 0.68 8.71 -4.91
CA LYS A 80 -0.67 8.84 -4.36
C LYS A 80 -1.74 8.38 -5.35
N GLU A 81 -1.61 8.73 -6.63
CA GLU A 81 -2.54 8.33 -7.68
C GLU A 81 -2.58 6.81 -7.82
N GLU A 82 -1.42 6.16 -7.89
CA GLU A 82 -1.33 4.70 -8.00
C GLU A 82 -1.91 3.99 -6.77
N LEU A 83 -1.71 4.55 -5.57
CA LEU A 83 -2.34 4.05 -4.35
C LEU A 83 -3.87 4.12 -4.44
N HIS A 84 -4.42 5.23 -4.91
CA HIS A 84 -5.87 5.37 -5.08
C HIS A 84 -6.44 4.42 -6.14
N GLU A 85 -5.72 4.21 -7.25
CA GLU A 85 -6.09 3.20 -8.25
C GLU A 85 -6.12 1.78 -7.67
N ALA A 86 -5.13 1.42 -6.86
CA ALA A 86 -5.08 0.13 -6.19
C ALA A 86 -6.24 -0.06 -5.21
N ILE A 87 -6.54 0.96 -4.39
CA ILE A 87 -7.67 0.93 -3.45
C ILE A 87 -9.00 0.81 -4.20
N ALA A 88 -9.18 1.54 -5.31
CA ALA A 88 -10.38 1.44 -6.13
C ALA A 88 -10.57 0.02 -6.69
N ALA A 89 -9.52 -0.57 -7.27
CA ALA A 89 -9.56 -1.93 -7.79
C ALA A 89 -9.89 -2.98 -6.70
N LEU A 90 -9.37 -2.82 -5.49
CA LEU A 90 -9.70 -3.69 -4.35
C LEU A 90 -11.18 -3.57 -3.96
N HIS A 91 -11.70 -2.35 -3.85
CA HIS A 91 -13.11 -2.10 -3.54
C HIS A 91 -14.05 -2.65 -4.62
N GLU A 92 -13.71 -2.50 -5.90
CA GLU A 92 -14.45 -3.10 -7.03
C GLU A 92 -14.53 -4.63 -6.93
N ASN A 93 -13.53 -5.27 -6.31
CA ASN A 93 -13.47 -6.71 -6.08
C ASN A 93 -13.95 -7.13 -4.67
N GLY A 94 -14.56 -6.22 -3.91
CA GLY A 94 -15.14 -6.49 -2.58
C GLY A 94 -14.11 -6.68 -1.46
N ILE A 95 -12.88 -6.19 -1.64
CA ILE A 95 -11.78 -6.32 -0.68
C ILE A 95 -11.63 -5.03 0.12
N GLN A 96 -11.61 -5.12 1.45
CA GLN A 96 -11.32 -3.99 2.34
C GLN A 96 -9.83 -3.67 2.37
N VAL A 97 -9.48 -2.40 2.62
CA VAL A 97 -8.09 -1.95 2.74
C VAL A 97 -7.82 -1.40 4.14
N TYR A 98 -6.79 -1.91 4.80
CA TYR A 98 -6.28 -1.40 6.06
C TYR A 98 -4.91 -0.78 5.86
N ALA A 99 -4.80 0.52 6.14
CA ALA A 99 -3.53 1.24 6.09
C ALA A 99 -2.73 1.03 7.37
N ASP A 100 -1.42 0.83 7.24
CA ASP A 100 -0.51 0.84 8.39
C ASP A 100 -0.43 2.27 8.98
N VAL A 101 -0.51 2.36 10.31
CA VAL A 101 -0.48 3.64 11.04
C VAL A 101 0.69 3.61 12.01
N VAL A 102 1.70 4.42 11.73
CA VAL A 102 2.93 4.49 12.52
C VAL A 102 2.94 5.78 13.32
N PHE A 103 2.67 5.69 14.62
CA PHE A 103 2.62 6.84 15.55
C PHE A 103 3.74 6.86 16.60
N LYS A 104 4.62 5.87 16.61
CA LYS A 104 5.75 5.82 17.55
C LYS A 104 7.05 6.07 16.80
N SER A 105 7.86 6.98 17.32
CA SER A 105 9.23 7.28 16.88
C SER A 105 10.26 6.92 17.95
#